data_AF-A0AAD5DZQ1-F1
#
_entry.id   AF-A0AAD5DZQ1-F1
#
_cell.length_a   1.000
_cell.length_b   1.000
_cell.length_c   1.000
_cell.angle_alpha   90.00
_cell.angle_beta   90.00
_cell.angle_gamma   90.00
#
_symmetry.space_group_name_H-M   'P 1'
#
loop_
_entity.id
_entity.type
_entity.pdbx_description
1 polymer ?
#
loop_
_entity_poly.entity_id
_entity_poly.type
_entity_poly.pdbx_seq_one_letter_code
_entity_poly.pdbx_strand_id
1 'polypeptide(L)'
;MTLEFPAPIHFLLVAPDPRNHSIIDVKRKDTGALVYRKIRHMVPNLYALSLIRPDTYSVLTETQSLSSSSKEKVIVLQEPENSVRVRLNGRLGFEWIFEWEGHKLRWIKESPLSNTLECHVLCTDMEICVAQYLPRNGIKGSYFGVYSVWESNLGLCELKDPLGLKLTMMTILFTFFDKSDDDKRKKKDINYQLELEFQDLTLETQNIMDQTKLHKLDLETDKMLMKAQQKEDKRTEKQLKRSSAYSSTTTSPALSPIPSPSSSSTYADVAPSTKTTKRSAPLLRSFSYSSRDTRNRSPNKLTSFLTPFTKVSAAPDDSLAQKPVRHHQRALSVGVTDMSSVTSYHRY
;
A
#
# COMPACT_ATOMS: atom_id res chain seq x y z
N MET A 1 -21.65 -30.89 -37.85
CA MET A 1 -20.37 -30.94 -37.10
C MET A 1 -20.42 -29.83 -36.07
N THR A 2 -20.54 -30.16 -34.79
CA THR A 2 -20.35 -29.21 -33.69
C THR A 2 -18.86 -28.97 -33.51
N LEU A 3 -18.40 -27.76 -33.78
CA LEU A 3 -17.03 -27.35 -33.46
C LEU A 3 -16.91 -27.28 -31.93
N GLU A 4 -16.32 -28.30 -31.32
CA GLU A 4 -15.94 -28.22 -29.91
C GLU A 4 -14.74 -27.28 -29.79
N PHE A 5 -14.96 -26.11 -29.22
CA PHE A 5 -13.87 -25.20 -28.89
C PHE A 5 -13.14 -25.73 -27.65
N PRO A 6 -11.80 -25.79 -27.67
CA PRO A 6 -11.04 -26.27 -26.52
C PRO A 6 -11.29 -25.38 -25.31
N ALA A 7 -11.46 -26.01 -24.14
CA ALA A 7 -11.68 -25.32 -22.88
C ALA A 7 -10.47 -24.42 -22.51
N PRO A 8 -10.70 -23.32 -21.77
CA PRO A 8 -9.60 -22.46 -21.33
C PRO A 8 -8.63 -23.17 -20.41
N ILE A 9 -7.34 -22.83 -20.52
CA ILE A 9 -6.32 -23.31 -19.58
C ILE A 9 -6.37 -22.45 -18.33
N HIS A 10 -6.47 -23.11 -17.18
CA HIS A 10 -6.53 -22.45 -15.89
C HIS A 10 -5.25 -22.62 -15.08
N PHE A 11 -4.80 -21.54 -14.47
CA PHE A 11 -3.66 -21.47 -13.56
C PHE A 11 -4.10 -20.96 -12.19
N LEU A 12 -3.59 -21.58 -11.13
CA LEU A 12 -3.71 -21.13 -9.75
C LEU A 12 -2.48 -20.31 -9.38
N LEU A 13 -2.69 -19.09 -8.87
CA LEU A 13 -1.62 -18.20 -8.44
C LEU A 13 -1.45 -18.34 -6.92
N VAL A 14 -0.37 -18.98 -6.47
CA VAL A 14 -0.16 -19.39 -5.07
C VAL A 14 0.97 -18.58 -4.46
N ALA A 15 0.77 -17.97 -3.30
CA ALA A 15 1.89 -17.50 -2.47
C ALA A 15 2.47 -18.69 -1.68
N PRO A 16 3.74 -19.07 -1.87
CA PRO A 16 4.36 -20.13 -1.08
C PRO A 16 4.39 -19.80 0.42
N ASP A 17 4.57 -18.52 0.74
CA ASP A 17 4.48 -18.00 2.11
C ASP A 17 3.47 -16.84 2.12
N PRO A 18 2.41 -16.91 2.95
CA PRO A 18 1.45 -15.80 3.09
C PRO A 18 2.07 -14.50 3.59
N ARG A 19 3.30 -14.52 4.11
CA ARG A 19 4.06 -13.32 4.52
C ARG A 19 4.98 -12.79 3.43
N ASN A 20 5.29 -13.58 2.40
CA ASN A 20 6.21 -13.19 1.34
C ASN A 20 5.54 -13.16 -0.04
N HIS A 21 4.95 -12.01 -0.38
CA HIS A 21 4.34 -11.79 -1.69
C HIS A 21 5.36 -11.52 -2.80
N SER A 22 6.66 -11.54 -2.47
CA SER A 22 7.72 -11.36 -3.46
C SER A 22 7.80 -12.56 -4.39
N ILE A 23 7.39 -13.74 -3.92
CA ILE A 23 7.38 -14.98 -4.69
C ILE A 23 5.93 -15.44 -4.90
N ILE A 24 5.57 -15.73 -6.14
CA ILE A 24 4.27 -16.31 -6.49
C ILE A 24 4.50 -17.52 -7.40
N ASP A 25 4.03 -18.68 -6.95
CA ASP A 25 4.04 -19.92 -7.71
C ASP A 25 2.81 -19.97 -8.63
N VAL A 26 3.03 -20.32 -9.89
CA VAL A 26 1.98 -20.51 -10.88
C VAL A 26 1.81 -22.00 -11.10
N LYS A 27 0.68 -22.54 -10.66
CA LYS A 27 0.36 -23.97 -10.80
C LYS A 27 -0.72 -24.16 -11.84
N ARG A 28 -0.62 -25.18 -12.69
CA ARG A 28 -1.74 -25.53 -13.57
C ARG A 28 -2.87 -26.12 -12.73
N LYS A 29 -4.12 -25.70 -12.96
CA LYS A 29 -5.26 -26.01 -12.08
C LYS A 29 -5.69 -27.48 -12.16
N ASP A 30 -5.58 -28.09 -13.34
CA ASP A 30 -5.98 -29.47 -13.64
C ASP A 30 -5.03 -30.51 -13.02
N THR A 31 -3.73 -30.25 -13.08
CA THR A 31 -2.65 -31.18 -12.72
C THR A 31 -1.98 -30.81 -11.40
N GLY A 32 -2.15 -29.57 -10.94
CA GLY A 32 -1.44 -29.03 -9.78
C GLY A 32 0.06 -28.77 -10.03
N ALA A 33 0.56 -29.01 -11.23
CA ALA A 33 1.98 -28.91 -11.58
C ALA A 33 2.46 -27.46 -11.52
N LEU A 34 3.58 -27.23 -10.83
CA LEU A 34 4.25 -25.92 -10.79
C LEU A 34 4.89 -25.65 -12.16
N VAL A 35 4.37 -24.67 -12.89
CA VAL A 35 4.80 -24.35 -14.26
C VAL A 35 5.68 -23.12 -14.33
N TYR A 36 5.39 -22.09 -13.53
CA TYR A 36 6.17 -20.85 -13.47
C TYR A 36 6.32 -20.36 -12.04
N ARG A 37 7.32 -19.51 -11.80
CA ARG A 37 7.49 -18.78 -10.55
C ARG A 37 7.78 -17.32 -10.84
N LYS A 38 6.99 -16.43 -10.27
CA LYS A 38 7.27 -15.00 -10.23
C LYS A 38 8.18 -14.69 -9.05
N ILE A 39 9.18 -13.85 -9.28
CA ILE A 39 10.09 -13.31 -8.27
C ILE A 39 10.14 -11.79 -8.42
N ARG A 40 9.76 -11.05 -7.38
CA ARG A 40 10.04 -9.62 -7.26
C ARG A 40 11.39 -9.44 -6.58
N HIS A 41 12.28 -8.73 -7.24
CA HIS A 41 13.62 -8.45 -6.73
C HIS A 41 13.56 -7.24 -5.79
N MET A 42 14.24 -7.34 -4.65
CA MET A 42 14.36 -6.25 -3.68
C MET A 42 15.56 -5.38 -4.04
N VAL A 43 15.39 -4.51 -5.04
CA VAL A 43 16.44 -3.58 -5.48
C VAL A 43 16.14 -2.19 -4.90
N PRO A 44 17.09 -1.51 -4.24
CA PRO A 44 16.89 -0.15 -3.74
C PRO A 44 16.47 0.80 -4.86
N ASN A 45 15.39 1.56 -4.65
CA ASN A 45 14.87 2.58 -5.57
C ASN A 45 14.47 2.09 -6.98
N LEU A 46 14.37 0.77 -7.17
CA LEU A 46 14.01 0.17 -8.45
C LEU A 46 13.00 -0.94 -8.23
N TYR A 47 11.98 -0.97 -9.08
CA TYR A 47 11.08 -2.10 -9.21
C TYR A 47 11.65 -3.05 -10.26
N ALA A 48 11.89 -4.30 -9.86
CA ALA A 48 12.28 -5.35 -10.77
C ALA A 48 11.49 -6.63 -10.48
N LEU A 49 11.06 -7.31 -11.54
CA LEU A 49 10.31 -8.56 -11.49
C LEU A 49 10.82 -9.49 -12.58
N SER A 50 10.92 -10.78 -12.26
CA SER A 50 11.20 -11.85 -13.22
C SER A 50 10.15 -12.96 -13.11
N LEU A 51 9.76 -13.51 -14.25
CA LEU A 51 9.03 -14.77 -14.34
C LEU A 51 10.02 -15.84 -14.80
N ILE A 52 10.14 -16.91 -14.03
CA ILE A 52 11.14 -17.96 -14.26
C ILE A 52 10.50 -19.33 -14.45
N ARG A 53 11.23 -20.22 -15.12
CA ARG A 53 10.92 -21.65 -15.15
C ARG A 53 11.41 -22.31 -13.84
N PRO A 54 10.58 -23.07 -13.10
CA PRO A 54 10.93 -23.54 -11.75
C PRO A 54 12.04 -24.60 -11.69
N ASP A 55 12.22 -25.38 -12.75
CA ASP A 55 13.17 -26.50 -12.85
C ASP A 55 14.61 -26.03 -13.13
N THR A 56 14.73 -25.04 -14.00
CA THR A 56 15.99 -24.54 -14.57
C THR A 56 16.35 -23.16 -14.02
N TYR A 57 15.39 -22.48 -13.38
CA TYR A 57 15.50 -21.09 -12.94
C TYR A 57 15.81 -20.11 -14.09
N SER A 58 15.56 -20.53 -15.35
CA SER A 58 15.74 -19.66 -16.52
C SER A 58 14.73 -18.53 -16.49
N VAL A 59 15.18 -17.31 -16.75
CA VAL A 59 14.30 -16.14 -16.86
C VAL A 59 13.56 -16.23 -18.18
N LEU A 60 12.24 -16.25 -18.11
CA LEU A 60 11.35 -16.27 -19.28
C LEU A 60 11.00 -14.84 -19.68
N THR A 61 10.66 -14.02 -18.68
CA THR A 61 10.39 -12.61 -18.85
C THR A 61 10.92 -11.82 -17.66
N GLU A 62 11.22 -10.55 -17.90
CA GLU A 62 11.58 -9.61 -16.85
C GLU A 62 11.04 -8.21 -17.13
N THR A 63 10.90 -7.43 -16.07
CA THR A 63 10.57 -6.01 -16.20
C THR A 63 11.30 -5.22 -15.12
N GLN A 64 11.75 -4.03 -15.50
CA GLN A 64 12.38 -3.09 -14.60
C GLN A 64 11.77 -1.70 -14.80
N SER A 65 11.57 -0.97 -13.70
CA SER A 65 11.10 0.42 -13.73
C SER A 65 11.46 1.13 -12.43
N LEU A 66 11.30 2.45 -12.38
CA LEU A 66 11.54 3.22 -11.16
C LEU A 66 10.59 2.83 -10.01
N SER A 67 9.40 2.31 -10.32
CA SER A 67 8.39 1.95 -9.31
C SER A 67 7.36 0.97 -9.87
N SER A 68 6.80 0.12 -8.99
CA SER A 68 5.65 -0.72 -9.33
C SER A 68 4.47 0.12 -9.85
N SER A 69 4.33 1.38 -9.39
CA SER A 69 3.29 2.30 -9.84
C SER A 69 3.58 3.06 -11.13
N SER A 70 4.76 2.89 -11.75
CA SER A 70 5.12 3.58 -13.01
C SER A 70 4.06 3.33 -14.08
N LYS A 71 3.56 4.40 -14.73
CA LYS A 71 2.51 4.38 -15.76
C LYS A 71 2.94 3.70 -17.06
N GLU A 72 4.23 3.51 -17.24
CA GLU A 72 4.83 2.82 -18.37
C GLU A 72 5.85 1.82 -17.84
N LYS A 73 5.87 0.63 -18.46
CA LYS A 73 6.81 -0.45 -18.17
C LYS A 73 7.24 -1.09 -19.47
N VAL A 74 8.46 -1.63 -19.49
CA VAL A 74 8.95 -2.48 -20.58
C VAL A 74 9.11 -3.88 -20.01
N ILE A 75 8.54 -4.86 -20.71
CA ILE A 75 8.68 -6.28 -20.40
C ILE A 75 9.60 -6.87 -21.47
N VAL A 76 10.69 -7.49 -21.04
CA VAL A 76 11.66 -8.16 -21.92
C VAL A 76 11.42 -9.65 -21.82
N LEU A 77 11.26 -10.30 -22.96
CA LEU A 77 11.23 -11.76 -23.11
C LEU A 77 12.62 -12.22 -23.52
N GLN A 78 13.03 -13.38 -23.03
CA GLN A 78 14.38 -13.91 -23.29
C GLN A 78 14.42 -14.93 -24.44
N GLU A 79 13.33 -15.67 -24.67
CA GLU A 79 13.27 -16.77 -25.64
C GLU A 79 11.92 -16.80 -26.38
N PRO A 80 11.81 -16.25 -27.61
CA PRO A 80 12.80 -15.40 -28.29
C PRO A 80 12.96 -14.03 -27.64
N GLU A 81 14.09 -13.36 -27.90
CA GLU A 81 14.33 -12.01 -27.39
C GLU A 81 13.35 -11.02 -28.01
N ASN A 82 12.51 -10.41 -27.19
CA ASN A 82 11.53 -9.43 -27.61
C ASN A 82 11.25 -8.45 -26.46
N SER A 83 10.80 -7.24 -26.76
CA SER A 83 10.41 -6.27 -25.73
C SER A 83 9.04 -5.68 -26.00
N VAL A 84 8.22 -5.64 -24.97
CA VAL A 84 6.84 -5.16 -25.02
C VAL A 84 6.70 -3.98 -24.11
N ARG A 85 6.25 -2.87 -24.69
CA ARG A 85 5.95 -1.65 -23.95
C ARG A 85 4.50 -1.66 -23.50
N VAL A 86 4.30 -1.48 -22.20
CA VAL A 86 3.00 -1.53 -21.55
C VAL A 86 2.71 -0.16 -20.94
N ARG A 87 1.57 0.43 -21.26
CA ARG A 87 1.20 1.80 -20.86
C ARG A 87 -0.17 1.83 -20.22
N LEU A 88 -0.30 2.61 -19.15
CA LEU A 88 -1.59 2.95 -18.56
C LEU A 88 -2.29 3.96 -19.48
N ASN A 89 -3.45 3.60 -20.04
CA ASN A 89 -4.19 4.41 -21.01
C ASN A 89 -5.29 5.31 -20.38
N GLY A 90 -5.65 5.06 -19.12
CA GLY A 90 -6.74 5.78 -18.44
C GLY A 90 -6.28 6.94 -17.52
N ARG A 91 -7.03 8.05 -17.53
CA ARG A 91 -7.00 9.06 -16.45
C ARG A 91 -7.84 8.65 -15.24
N LEU A 92 -8.97 7.97 -15.50
CA LEU A 92 -9.97 7.55 -14.53
C LEU A 92 -10.34 6.10 -14.80
N GLY A 93 -9.52 5.16 -14.33
CA GLY A 93 -9.80 3.74 -14.49
C GLY A 93 -8.56 2.86 -14.50
N PHE A 94 -8.81 1.56 -14.47
CA PHE A 94 -7.80 0.54 -14.66
C PHE A 94 -7.85 0.09 -16.12
N GLU A 95 -7.01 0.70 -16.96
CA GLU A 95 -6.88 0.33 -18.36
C GLU A 95 -5.40 0.39 -18.76
N TRP A 96 -4.83 -0.75 -19.10
CA TRP A 96 -3.45 -0.88 -19.56
C TRP A 96 -3.42 -1.44 -20.96
N ILE A 97 -2.63 -0.84 -21.84
CA ILE A 97 -2.53 -1.20 -23.25
C ILE A 97 -1.10 -1.61 -23.58
N PHE A 98 -0.97 -2.59 -24.45
CA PHE A 98 0.28 -3.00 -25.07
C PHE A 98 0.01 -3.53 -26.47
N GLU A 99 1.06 -3.70 -27.26
CA GLU A 99 0.98 -4.25 -28.62
C GLU A 99 1.84 -5.51 -28.69
N TRP A 100 1.34 -6.52 -29.41
CA TRP A 100 2.03 -7.79 -29.66
C TRP A 100 1.79 -8.22 -31.11
N GLU A 101 2.85 -8.34 -31.89
CA GLU A 101 2.78 -8.77 -33.31
C GLU A 101 1.78 -7.97 -34.15
N GLY A 102 1.62 -6.67 -33.88
CA GLY A 102 0.68 -5.79 -34.57
C GLY A 102 -0.75 -5.80 -34.00
N HIS A 103 -1.05 -6.70 -33.07
CA HIS A 103 -2.32 -6.71 -32.35
C HIS A 103 -2.24 -5.81 -31.12
N LYS A 104 -3.25 -4.97 -30.93
CA LYS A 104 -3.37 -4.13 -29.75
C LYS A 104 -4.16 -4.89 -28.68
N LEU A 105 -3.61 -4.99 -27.48
CA LEU A 105 -4.23 -5.66 -26.35
C LEU A 105 -4.49 -4.68 -25.22
N ARG A 106 -5.53 -4.93 -24.44
CA ARG A 106 -5.83 -4.15 -23.25
C ARG A 106 -6.21 -5.02 -22.06
N TRP A 107 -5.69 -4.67 -20.89
CA TRP A 107 -6.15 -5.14 -19.60
C TRP A 107 -7.12 -4.14 -18.99
N ILE A 108 -8.33 -4.59 -18.68
CA ILE A 108 -9.40 -3.81 -18.06
C ILE A 108 -9.95 -4.54 -16.83
N LYS A 109 -10.67 -3.81 -15.99
CA LYS A 109 -11.57 -4.43 -15.00
C LYS A 109 -12.88 -4.82 -15.68
N GLU A 110 -13.42 -5.97 -15.32
CA GLU A 110 -14.75 -6.42 -15.76
C GLU A 110 -15.85 -5.38 -15.40
N SER A 111 -15.75 -4.80 -14.20
CA SER A 111 -16.60 -3.68 -13.78
C SER A 111 -15.86 -2.77 -12.80
N PRO A 112 -16.29 -1.51 -12.58
CA PRO A 112 -15.62 -0.59 -11.66
C PRO A 112 -15.49 -1.12 -10.22
N LEU A 113 -16.47 -1.92 -9.79
CA LEU A 113 -16.53 -2.52 -8.46
C LEU A 113 -15.89 -3.91 -8.39
N SER A 114 -15.68 -4.55 -9.55
CA SER A 114 -15.05 -5.86 -9.63
C SER A 114 -13.52 -5.76 -9.51
N ASN A 115 -12.94 -6.81 -8.93
CA ASN A 115 -11.50 -7.04 -8.94
C ASN A 115 -11.12 -8.07 -10.02
N THR A 116 -12.09 -8.59 -10.78
CA THR A 116 -11.85 -9.39 -11.98
C THR A 116 -11.18 -8.53 -13.03
N LEU A 117 -10.10 -9.04 -13.61
CA LEU A 117 -9.38 -8.39 -14.70
C LEU A 117 -9.54 -9.22 -15.97
N GLU A 118 -9.69 -8.56 -17.10
CA GLU A 118 -9.81 -9.19 -18.40
C GLU A 118 -8.81 -8.58 -19.37
N CYS A 119 -8.18 -9.43 -20.17
CA CYS A 119 -7.32 -9.05 -21.26
C CYS A 119 -8.05 -9.28 -22.57
N HIS A 120 -8.23 -8.21 -23.35
CA HIS A 120 -8.92 -8.22 -24.63
C HIS A 120 -7.94 -7.89 -25.75
N VAL A 121 -8.03 -8.61 -26.87
CA VAL A 121 -7.44 -8.20 -28.14
C VAL A 121 -8.43 -7.26 -28.83
N LEU A 122 -7.93 -6.12 -29.29
CA LEU A 122 -8.70 -5.12 -30.03
C LEU A 122 -8.54 -5.39 -31.52
N CYS A 123 -9.56 -6.00 -32.11
CA CYS A 123 -9.69 -6.11 -33.57
C CYS A 123 -10.50 -4.91 -34.10
N THR A 124 -10.47 -4.70 -35.42
CA THR A 124 -11.15 -3.55 -36.06
C THR A 124 -12.64 -3.45 -35.67
N ASP A 125 -13.33 -4.58 -35.60
CA ASP A 125 -14.79 -4.62 -35.43
C ASP A 125 -15.24 -5.28 -34.12
N MET A 126 -14.35 -5.91 -33.37
CA MET A 126 -14.70 -6.65 -32.15
C MET A 126 -13.56 -6.66 -31.13
N GLU A 127 -13.94 -6.93 -29.88
CA GLU A 127 -13.01 -7.19 -28.79
C GLU A 127 -13.13 -8.65 -28.35
N ILE A 128 -12.00 -9.33 -28.24
CA ILE A 128 -11.97 -10.76 -27.93
C ILE A 128 -11.22 -10.95 -26.61
N CYS A 129 -11.91 -11.47 -25.59
CA CYS A 129 -11.28 -11.80 -24.32
C CYS A 129 -10.34 -13.01 -24.49
N VAL A 130 -9.05 -12.81 -24.26
CA VAL A 130 -8.01 -13.84 -24.42
C VAL A 130 -7.47 -14.34 -23.08
N ALA A 131 -7.63 -13.55 -22.02
CA ALA A 131 -7.25 -13.96 -20.68
C ALA A 131 -8.10 -13.26 -19.60
N GLN A 132 -8.26 -13.91 -18.45
CA GLN A 132 -9.04 -13.39 -17.33
C GLN A 132 -8.36 -13.78 -16.03
N TYR A 133 -8.36 -12.85 -15.08
CA TYR A 133 -7.97 -13.12 -13.71
C TYR A 133 -9.19 -12.96 -12.80
N LEU A 134 -9.58 -14.06 -12.15
CA LEU A 134 -10.62 -14.09 -11.14
C LEU A 134 -9.98 -14.11 -9.75
N PRO A 135 -10.04 -13.00 -8.99
CA PRO A 135 -9.51 -12.97 -7.63
C PRO A 135 -10.29 -13.92 -6.72
N ARG A 136 -9.60 -14.50 -5.74
CA ARG A 136 -10.26 -15.30 -4.71
C ARG A 136 -10.85 -14.41 -3.63
N ASN A 137 -12.16 -14.50 -3.42
CA ASN A 137 -12.85 -13.82 -2.32
C ASN A 137 -12.85 -14.70 -1.05
N GLY A 138 -12.44 -14.15 0.09
CA GLY A 138 -12.95 -14.57 1.40
C GLY A 138 -12.30 -15.74 2.16
N ILE A 139 -11.22 -16.40 1.70
CA ILE A 139 -10.57 -17.48 2.48
C ILE A 139 -9.05 -17.29 2.57
N LYS A 140 -8.53 -17.25 3.81
CA LYS A 140 -7.09 -17.21 4.09
C LYS A 140 -6.41 -18.49 3.62
N GLY A 141 -5.41 -18.34 2.74
CA GLY A 141 -4.18 -19.12 2.90
C GLY A 141 -3.82 -20.19 1.86
N SER A 142 -4.34 -20.21 0.64
CA SER A 142 -3.74 -21.13 -0.37
C SER A 142 -3.49 -20.58 -1.77
N TYR A 143 -4.23 -19.57 -2.27
CA TYR A 143 -3.95 -18.96 -3.58
C TYR A 143 -4.66 -17.60 -3.73
N PHE A 144 -4.09 -16.69 -4.52
CA PHE A 144 -4.55 -15.32 -4.79
C PHE A 144 -5.77 -15.26 -5.71
N GLY A 145 -5.82 -16.14 -6.71
CA GLY A 145 -6.90 -16.19 -7.69
C GLY A 145 -6.61 -17.20 -8.80
N VAL A 146 -7.53 -17.27 -9.75
CA VAL A 146 -7.42 -18.12 -10.95
C VAL A 146 -7.11 -17.22 -12.14
N TYR A 147 -6.04 -17.55 -12.86
CA TYR A 147 -5.73 -16.94 -14.15
C TYR A 147 -6.09 -17.91 -15.26
N SER A 148 -6.92 -17.49 -16.20
CA SER A 148 -7.45 -18.30 -17.30
C SER A 148 -7.00 -17.72 -18.62
N VAL A 149 -6.64 -18.58 -19.58
CA VAL A 149 -6.26 -18.20 -20.94
C VAL A 149 -7.09 -18.99 -21.94
N TRP A 150 -7.71 -18.29 -22.89
CA TRP A 150 -8.49 -18.89 -23.99
C TRP A 150 -7.60 -19.08 -25.22
N GLU A 151 -6.97 -20.24 -25.35
CA GLU A 151 -6.09 -20.54 -26.49
C GLU A 151 -6.82 -20.54 -27.82
N SER A 152 -8.11 -20.93 -27.84
CA SER A 152 -8.96 -20.81 -29.02
C SER A 152 -9.01 -19.37 -29.55
N ASN A 153 -9.11 -18.40 -28.65
CA ASN A 153 -9.23 -16.99 -28.99
C ASN A 153 -7.88 -16.40 -29.42
N LEU A 154 -6.79 -16.86 -28.82
CA LEU A 154 -5.44 -16.54 -29.28
C LEU A 154 -5.18 -17.08 -30.69
N GLY A 155 -5.72 -18.26 -31.02
CA GLY A 155 -5.62 -18.85 -32.36
C GLY A 155 -6.28 -18.02 -33.46
N LEU A 156 -7.28 -17.19 -33.13
CA LEU A 156 -7.92 -16.29 -34.08
C LEU A 156 -7.03 -15.11 -34.50
N CYS A 157 -5.96 -14.84 -33.74
CA CYS A 157 -5.07 -13.71 -33.99
C CYS A 157 -3.86 -14.07 -34.88
N GLU A 158 -3.77 -15.29 -35.41
CA GLU A 158 -2.66 -15.74 -36.28
C GLU A 158 -1.25 -15.45 -35.71
N LEU A 159 -1.10 -15.59 -34.40
CA LEU A 159 0.13 -15.24 -33.68
C LEU A 159 1.28 -16.19 -34.06
N LYS A 160 2.46 -15.62 -34.29
CA LYS A 160 3.71 -16.38 -34.50
C LYS A 160 4.25 -16.95 -33.19
N ASP A 161 4.16 -16.16 -32.11
CA ASP A 161 4.57 -16.58 -30.77
C ASP A 161 3.44 -16.43 -29.72
N PRO A 162 2.49 -17.38 -29.67
CA PRO A 162 1.42 -17.36 -28.65
C PRO A 162 1.95 -17.62 -27.24
N LEU A 163 3.11 -18.26 -27.08
CA LEU A 163 3.69 -18.53 -25.77
C LEU A 163 4.29 -17.25 -25.17
N GLY A 164 5.05 -16.49 -25.95
CA GLY A 164 5.57 -15.19 -25.54
C GLY A 164 4.45 -14.23 -25.14
N LEU A 165 3.33 -14.21 -25.86
CA LEU A 165 2.16 -13.42 -25.47
C LEU A 165 1.58 -13.88 -24.12
N LYS A 166 1.41 -15.19 -23.91
CA LYS A 166 0.94 -15.75 -22.63
C LYS A 166 1.82 -15.33 -21.46
N LEU A 167 3.15 -15.44 -21.63
CA LEU A 167 4.13 -15.04 -20.60
C LEU A 167 4.09 -13.53 -20.35
N THR A 168 3.96 -12.73 -21.40
CA THR A 168 3.83 -11.27 -21.32
C THR A 168 2.58 -10.87 -20.54
N MET A 169 1.41 -11.39 -20.91
CA MET A 169 0.14 -11.12 -20.21
C MET A 169 0.22 -11.47 -18.73
N MET A 170 0.81 -12.61 -18.40
CA MET A 170 1.00 -13.05 -17.02
C MET A 170 1.96 -12.12 -16.25
N THR A 171 3.03 -11.68 -16.89
CA THR A 171 4.00 -10.73 -16.32
C THR A 171 3.33 -9.39 -16.02
N ILE A 172 2.55 -8.86 -16.97
CA ILE A 172 1.73 -7.64 -16.80
C ILE A 172 0.83 -7.79 -15.57
N LEU A 173 0.10 -8.91 -15.46
CA LEU A 173 -0.77 -9.20 -14.32
C LEU A 173 -0.02 -9.15 -12.98
N PHE A 174 1.19 -9.72 -12.90
CA PHE A 174 1.99 -9.64 -11.68
C PHE A 174 2.44 -8.21 -11.33
N THR A 175 2.70 -7.36 -12.32
CA THR A 175 3.00 -5.95 -12.04
C THR A 175 1.82 -5.23 -11.38
N PHE A 176 0.58 -5.65 -11.69
CA PHE A 176 -0.62 -5.10 -11.07
C PHE A 176 -0.74 -5.52 -9.60
N PHE A 177 -0.37 -6.76 -9.27
CA PHE A 177 -0.36 -7.24 -7.90
C PHE A 177 0.68 -6.51 -7.06
N ASP A 178 1.89 -6.36 -7.59
CA ASP A 178 2.95 -5.64 -6.89
C ASP A 178 2.57 -4.17 -6.66
N LYS A 179 1.93 -3.52 -7.64
CA LYS A 179 1.38 -2.16 -7.47
C LYS A 179 0.33 -2.12 -6.36
N SER A 180 -0.64 -3.03 -6.39
CA SER A 180 -1.70 -3.11 -5.37
C SER A 180 -1.14 -3.32 -3.96
N ASP A 181 -0.12 -4.16 -3.83
CA ASP A 181 0.51 -4.44 -2.55
C ASP A 181 1.35 -3.27 -2.03
N ASP A 182 2.04 -2.54 -2.91
CA ASP A 182 2.73 -1.32 -2.53
C ASP A 182 1.75 -0.22 -2.10
N ASP A 183 0.61 -0.08 -2.78
CA ASP A 183 -0.43 0.87 -2.41
C ASP A 183 -1.02 0.56 -1.02
N LYS A 184 -1.20 -0.73 -0.68
CA LYS A 184 -1.65 -1.16 0.65
C LYS A 184 -0.60 -0.86 1.72
N ARG A 185 0.70 -1.01 1.43
CA ARG A 185 1.80 -0.69 2.36
C ARG A 185 1.84 0.80 2.66
N LYS A 186 1.86 1.64 1.62
CA LYS A 186 1.84 3.10 1.76
C LYS A 186 0.66 3.59 2.61
N LYS A 187 -0.53 3.04 2.42
CA LYS A 187 -1.71 3.38 3.24
C LYS A 187 -1.53 3.01 4.71
N LYS A 188 -0.90 1.87 5.00
CA LYS A 188 -0.58 1.48 6.38
C LYS A 188 0.44 2.43 6.99
N ASP A 189 1.49 2.77 6.25
CA ASP A 189 2.54 3.67 6.73
C ASP A 189 1.97 5.06 7.05
N ILE A 190 1.12 5.60 6.17
CA ILE A 190 0.40 6.87 6.41
C ILE A 190 -0.50 6.76 7.64
N ASN A 191 -1.24 5.66 7.79
CA ASN A 191 -2.11 5.46 8.95
C ASN A 191 -1.31 5.38 10.25
N TYR A 192 -0.16 4.70 10.27
CA TYR A 192 0.73 4.65 11.43
C TYR A 192 1.30 6.03 11.76
N GLN A 193 1.68 6.81 10.75
CA GLN A 193 2.18 8.16 10.97
C GLN A 193 1.09 9.07 11.56
N LEU A 194 -0.13 9.01 11.02
CA LEU A 194 -1.26 9.74 11.57
C LEU A 194 -1.58 9.30 13.00
N GLU A 195 -1.53 8.00 13.30
CA GLU A 195 -1.76 7.47 14.66
C GLU A 195 -0.73 7.98 15.66
N LEU A 196 0.55 8.09 15.26
CA LEU A 196 1.61 8.69 16.07
C LEU A 196 1.37 10.19 16.29
N GLU A 197 1.02 10.94 15.25
CA GLU A 197 0.68 12.38 15.37
C GLU A 197 -0.53 12.62 16.29
N PHE A 198 -1.56 11.78 16.19
CA PHE A 198 -2.71 11.84 17.11
C PHE A 198 -2.32 11.52 18.55
N GLN A 199 -1.40 10.57 18.76
CA GLN A 199 -0.92 10.23 20.10
C GLN A 199 -0.13 11.40 20.72
N ASP A 200 0.73 12.06 19.95
CA ASP A 200 1.48 13.23 20.40
C ASP A 200 0.54 14.40 20.75
N LEU A 201 -0.49 14.66 19.93
CA LEU A 201 -1.52 15.67 20.22
C LEU A 201 -2.32 15.37 21.50
N THR A 202 -2.64 14.10 21.76
CA THR A 202 -3.32 13.73 23.01
C THR A 202 -2.43 13.94 24.23
N LEU A 203 -1.13 13.69 24.11
CA LEU A 203 -0.16 13.92 25.18
C LEU A 203 0.01 15.42 25.47
N GLU A 204 0.06 16.25 24.42
CA GLU A 204 0.14 17.70 24.54
C GLU A 204 -1.13 18.28 25.18
N THR A 205 -2.31 17.82 24.76
CA THR A 205 -3.60 18.22 25.35
C THR A 205 -3.67 17.84 26.83
N GLN A 206 -3.18 16.66 27.19
CA GLN A 206 -3.10 16.22 28.59
C GLN A 206 -2.17 17.12 29.42
N ASN A 207 -1.00 17.46 28.88
CA ASN A 207 -0.07 18.38 29.54
C ASN A 207 -0.67 19.78 29.74
N ILE A 208 -1.38 20.33 28.75
CA ILE A 208 -2.06 21.62 28.87
C ILE A 208 -3.14 21.56 29.95
N MET A 209 -3.95 20.50 29.99
CA MET A 209 -4.95 20.33 31.05
C MET A 209 -4.31 20.27 32.44
N ASP A 210 -3.21 19.56 32.58
CA ASP A 210 -2.54 19.41 33.87
C ASP A 210 -1.83 20.70 34.31
N GLN A 211 -1.25 21.47 33.38
CA GLN A 211 -0.78 22.84 33.66
C GLN A 211 -1.92 23.77 34.05
N THR A 212 -3.08 23.67 33.39
CA THR A 212 -4.26 24.49 33.71
C THR A 212 -4.80 24.17 35.11
N LYS A 213 -4.81 22.89 35.51
CA LYS A 213 -5.19 22.47 36.86
C LYS A 213 -4.20 22.98 37.90
N LEU A 214 -2.90 22.92 37.62
CA LEU A 214 -1.85 23.42 38.52
C LEU A 214 -2.01 24.93 38.75
N HIS A 215 -2.15 25.71 37.68
CA HIS A 215 -2.36 27.15 37.79
C HIS A 215 -3.64 27.52 38.57
N LYS A 216 -4.71 26.73 38.42
CA LYS A 216 -5.94 26.94 39.19
C LYS A 216 -5.74 26.67 40.68
N LEU A 217 -4.94 25.66 41.04
CA LEU A 217 -4.61 25.33 42.43
C LEU A 217 -3.74 26.41 43.08
N ASP A 218 -2.77 26.95 42.35
CA ASP A 218 -1.93 28.06 42.83
C ASP A 218 -2.76 29.31 43.12
N LEU A 219 -3.67 29.67 42.20
CA LEU A 219 -4.58 30.80 42.38
C LEU A 219 -5.50 30.63 43.62
N GLU A 220 -5.96 29.41 43.87
CA GLU A 220 -6.78 29.10 45.04
C GLU A 220 -5.97 29.20 46.34
N THR A 221 -4.72 28.73 46.31
CA THR A 221 -3.77 28.80 47.42
C THR A 221 -3.45 30.26 47.78
N ASP A 222 -3.15 31.10 46.80
CA ASP A 222 -2.91 32.54 47.00
C ASP A 222 -4.14 33.26 47.57
N LYS A 223 -5.34 32.88 47.10
CA LYS A 223 -6.59 33.42 47.63
C LYS A 223 -6.82 33.04 49.10
N MET A 224 -6.41 31.85 49.51
CA MET A 224 -6.43 31.45 50.92
C MET A 224 -5.42 32.23 51.75
N LEU A 225 -4.19 32.43 51.23
CA LEU A 225 -3.14 33.19 51.90
C LEU A 225 -3.56 34.65 52.12
N MET A 226 -4.09 35.31 51.09
CA MET A 226 -4.62 36.67 51.19
C MET A 226 -5.74 36.81 52.23
N LYS A 227 -6.64 35.81 52.30
CA LYS A 227 -7.69 35.78 53.33
C LYS A 227 -7.13 35.57 54.74
N ALA A 228 -6.07 34.78 54.89
CA ALA A 228 -5.41 34.56 56.17
C ALA A 228 -4.74 35.85 56.66
N GLN A 229 -4.01 36.52 55.77
CA GLN A 229 -3.33 37.79 56.08
C GLN A 229 -4.32 38.89 56.44
N GLN A 230 -5.41 39.06 55.67
CA GLN A 230 -6.48 40.00 56.04
C GLN A 230 -7.13 39.69 57.41
N LYS A 231 -7.23 38.41 57.79
CA LYS A 231 -7.74 38.02 59.11
C LYS A 231 -6.73 38.40 60.21
N GLU A 232 -5.45 38.28 59.94
CA GLU A 232 -4.36 38.65 60.86
C GLU A 232 -4.28 40.17 61.03
N ASP A 233 -4.34 40.95 59.96
CA ASP A 233 -4.39 42.41 60.01
C ASP A 233 -5.59 42.91 60.83
N LYS A 234 -6.75 42.26 60.68
CA LYS A 234 -7.93 42.56 61.51
C LYS A 234 -7.74 42.19 62.98
N ARG A 235 -6.90 41.21 63.30
CA ARG A 235 -6.58 40.84 64.69
C ARG A 235 -5.58 41.84 65.29
N THR A 236 -4.54 42.24 64.55
CA THR A 236 -3.55 43.22 64.99
C THR A 236 -4.16 44.60 65.17
N GLU A 237 -5.03 45.05 64.26
CA GLU A 237 -5.77 46.32 64.39
C GLU A 237 -6.65 46.33 65.66
N LYS A 238 -7.33 45.22 65.94
CA LYS A 238 -8.13 45.06 67.18
C LYS A 238 -7.26 45.07 68.43
N GLN A 239 -6.05 44.50 68.39
CA GLN A 239 -5.11 44.56 69.50
C GLN A 239 -4.57 45.97 69.70
N LEU A 240 -4.18 46.67 68.64
CA LEU A 240 -3.70 48.05 68.68
C LEU A 240 -4.74 49.00 69.28
N LYS A 241 -6.01 48.88 68.88
CA LYS A 241 -7.14 49.63 69.46
C LYS A 241 -7.37 49.33 70.95
N ARG A 242 -7.01 48.14 71.43
CA ARG A 242 -7.10 47.77 72.85
C ARG A 242 -5.92 48.31 73.65
N SER A 243 -4.71 48.32 73.09
CA SER A 243 -3.51 48.86 73.76
C SER A 243 -3.50 50.39 73.83
N SER A 244 -4.13 51.09 72.90
CA SER A 244 -4.22 52.57 72.95
C SER A 244 -5.20 53.10 74.00
N ALA A 245 -5.98 52.23 74.66
CA ALA A 245 -6.90 52.59 75.74
C ALA A 245 -6.29 52.43 77.14
N TYR A 246 -5.05 51.97 77.26
CA TYR A 246 -4.37 51.74 78.54
C TYR A 246 -2.97 52.37 78.53
N SER A 247 -2.90 53.70 78.59
CA SER A 247 -1.69 54.43 78.97
C SER A 247 -1.91 55.22 80.27
N SER A 248 -2.00 54.50 81.39
CA SER A 248 -1.67 55.01 82.73
C SER A 248 -1.81 53.88 83.74
N THR A 249 -0.76 53.11 83.98
CA THR A 249 -0.21 52.83 85.32
C THR A 249 0.87 51.75 85.26
N THR A 250 1.99 52.11 85.86
CA THR A 250 3.21 51.37 86.12
C THR A 250 2.94 50.21 87.08
N THR A 251 3.25 48.95 86.72
CA THR A 251 3.68 47.94 87.70
C THR A 251 4.42 46.78 87.03
N SER A 252 5.54 46.40 87.66
CA SER A 252 6.55 45.41 87.29
C SER A 252 6.13 43.95 87.62
N PRO A 253 6.92 42.93 87.23
CA PRO A 253 6.43 41.65 86.71
C PRO A 253 6.36 40.53 87.75
N ALA A 254 5.53 39.52 87.47
CA ALA A 254 5.55 38.23 88.16
C ALA A 254 5.71 37.08 87.16
N LEU A 255 6.61 36.17 87.53
CA LEU A 255 7.16 35.05 86.77
C LEU A 255 6.20 33.85 86.67
N SER A 256 6.37 33.08 85.58
CA SER A 256 6.13 31.63 85.42
C SER A 256 4.69 31.13 85.19
N PRO A 257 4.45 29.87 84.74
CA PRO A 257 5.35 28.91 84.06
C PRO A 257 4.78 28.34 82.74
N ILE A 258 5.68 27.68 82.01
CA ILE A 258 5.50 26.83 80.83
C ILE A 258 4.45 25.71 81.08
N PRO A 259 3.52 25.46 80.15
CA PRO A 259 2.83 24.18 80.05
C PRO A 259 3.36 23.35 78.87
N SER A 260 3.85 22.16 79.23
CA SER A 260 4.16 21.05 78.33
C SER A 260 2.89 20.46 77.70
N PRO A 261 2.91 19.97 76.44
CA PRO A 261 1.78 19.26 75.87
C PRO A 261 1.80 17.77 76.25
N SER A 262 0.74 17.33 76.92
CA SER A 262 0.46 15.93 77.25
C SER A 262 -0.39 15.27 76.17
N SER A 263 0.23 14.32 75.47
CA SER A 263 -0.25 12.98 75.09
C SER A 263 -1.73 12.71 74.76
N SER A 264 -1.88 12.04 73.61
CA SER A 264 -2.61 10.77 73.38
C SER A 264 -4.13 10.76 73.25
N SER A 265 -4.59 10.28 72.09
CA SER A 265 -5.61 9.22 71.90
C SER A 265 -6.08 9.28 70.43
N THR A 266 -6.53 8.26 69.74
CA THR A 266 -6.53 6.80 69.86
C THR A 266 -6.98 6.30 68.48
N TYR A 267 -6.46 5.14 68.09
CA TYR A 267 -6.89 4.26 67.00
C TYR A 267 -8.37 4.35 66.57
N ALA A 268 -8.57 4.32 65.25
CA ALA A 268 -9.71 3.61 64.65
C ALA A 268 -9.25 2.94 63.34
N ASP A 269 -8.83 1.67 63.48
CA ASP A 269 -8.82 0.68 62.41
C ASP A 269 -10.25 0.52 61.88
N VAL A 270 -10.42 0.66 60.55
CA VAL A 270 -11.61 0.19 59.84
C VAL A 270 -11.15 -0.82 58.80
N ALA A 271 -11.25 -2.09 59.18
CA ALA A 271 -11.15 -3.24 58.31
C ALA A 271 -12.44 -3.42 57.46
N PRO A 272 -12.41 -4.24 56.39
CA PRO A 272 -13.26 -4.07 55.22
C PRO A 272 -14.58 -4.86 55.31
N SER A 273 -15.65 -4.26 54.79
CA SER A 273 -16.91 -4.96 54.53
C SER A 273 -16.80 -5.78 53.24
N THR A 274 -16.85 -7.09 53.41
CA THR A 274 -17.17 -8.07 52.37
C THR A 274 -18.60 -7.86 51.86
N LYS A 275 -18.74 -7.48 50.58
CA LYS A 275 -19.96 -7.77 49.81
C LYS A 275 -19.60 -8.57 48.56
N THR A 276 -19.81 -9.87 48.69
CA THR A 276 -20.00 -10.82 47.60
C THR A 276 -21.25 -10.45 46.81
N THR A 277 -21.07 -9.99 45.56
CA THR A 277 -22.11 -10.09 44.54
C THR A 277 -21.52 -10.80 43.33
N LYS A 278 -21.88 -12.08 43.20
CA LYS A 278 -21.76 -12.85 41.97
C LYS A 278 -22.59 -12.17 40.89
N ARG A 279 -22.01 -11.83 39.75
CA ARG A 279 -22.69 -11.89 38.45
C ARG A 279 -21.70 -11.78 37.28
N SER A 280 -21.62 -12.89 36.54
CA SER A 280 -21.47 -13.03 35.09
C SER A 280 -20.34 -12.28 34.36
N ALA A 281 -19.44 -13.10 33.83
CA ALA A 281 -18.38 -12.80 32.86
C ALA A 281 -18.88 -12.10 31.57
N PRO A 282 -17.95 -11.41 30.89
CA PRO A 282 -17.68 -11.80 29.51
C PRO A 282 -16.19 -12.13 29.30
N LEU A 283 -15.95 -13.26 28.63
CA LEU A 283 -14.64 -13.70 28.15
C LEU A 283 -14.06 -12.66 27.18
N LEU A 284 -12.99 -11.98 27.61
CA LEU A 284 -12.08 -11.29 26.69
C LEU A 284 -10.71 -11.97 26.72
N ARG A 285 -10.26 -12.26 25.50
CA ARG A 285 -8.97 -12.83 25.11
C ARG A 285 -7.80 -12.05 25.70
N SER A 286 -6.83 -12.77 26.26
CA SER A 286 -5.45 -12.33 26.35
C SER A 286 -4.56 -13.37 25.66
N PHE A 287 -4.08 -13.05 24.46
CA PHE A 287 -2.89 -13.68 23.91
C PHE A 287 -1.71 -12.79 24.32
N SER A 288 -0.92 -13.28 25.26
CA SER A 288 0.41 -12.76 25.56
C SER A 288 1.34 -13.13 24.41
N TYR A 289 1.77 -12.15 23.61
CA TYR A 289 2.93 -12.30 22.76
C TYR A 289 4.16 -11.85 23.54
N SER A 290 4.94 -12.84 23.99
CA SER A 290 6.31 -12.63 24.43
C SER A 290 7.15 -12.21 23.22
N SER A 291 7.65 -10.98 23.25
CA SER A 291 8.79 -10.55 22.45
C SER A 291 10.07 -10.98 23.13
N ARG A 292 10.89 -11.77 22.42
CA ARG A 292 12.35 -11.66 22.29
C ARG A 292 12.88 -13.00 21.77
N ASP A 293 13.30 -13.02 20.52
CA ASP A 293 14.62 -13.55 20.24
C ASP A 293 15.19 -12.95 18.95
N THR A 294 16.21 -12.12 19.16
CA THR A 294 17.14 -11.66 18.15
C THR A 294 18.36 -12.57 18.18
N ARG A 295 18.73 -13.17 17.06
CA ARG A 295 20.10 -13.14 16.48
C ARG A 295 20.34 -14.29 15.49
N ASN A 296 21.05 -13.91 14.43
CA ASN A 296 22.00 -14.69 13.65
C ASN A 296 21.46 -15.82 12.76
N ARG A 297 21.35 -15.51 11.45
CA ARG A 297 21.97 -16.34 10.40
C ARG A 297 22.23 -15.56 9.12
N SER A 298 23.54 -15.46 8.83
CA SER A 298 24.29 -15.27 7.58
C SER A 298 23.56 -14.85 6.28
N PRO A 299 24.07 -13.88 5.52
CA PRO A 299 23.63 -13.60 4.16
C PRO A 299 24.28 -14.58 3.18
N ASN A 300 23.47 -15.42 2.53
CA ASN A 300 23.89 -16.07 1.29
C ASN A 300 23.90 -15.02 0.17
N LYS A 301 25.10 -14.74 -0.35
CA LYS A 301 25.33 -13.96 -1.56
C LYS A 301 24.68 -14.68 -2.75
N LEU A 302 23.52 -14.20 -3.19
CA LEU A 302 23.06 -14.41 -4.56
C LEU A 302 23.59 -13.25 -5.40
N THR A 303 24.64 -13.56 -6.15
CA THR A 303 25.25 -12.69 -7.14
C THR A 303 24.23 -12.27 -8.20
N SER A 304 24.14 -10.97 -8.35
CA SER A 304 23.36 -10.21 -9.33
C SER A 304 23.71 -10.58 -10.78
N PHE A 305 22.74 -11.08 -11.54
CA PHE A 305 22.68 -10.89 -12.99
C PHE A 305 21.78 -9.69 -13.26
N LEU A 306 22.29 -8.49 -12.96
CA LEU A 306 21.72 -7.24 -13.47
C LEU A 306 22.76 -6.71 -14.45
N THR A 307 22.55 -6.95 -15.74
CA THR A 307 23.33 -6.28 -16.78
C THR A 307 23.06 -4.78 -16.69
N PRO A 308 24.08 -3.92 -16.56
CA PRO A 308 23.87 -2.48 -16.61
C PRO A 308 23.34 -2.09 -17.99
N PHE A 309 22.26 -1.33 -18.02
CA PHE A 309 21.72 -0.75 -19.25
C PHE A 309 22.78 0.09 -19.96
N THR A 310 23.13 -0.31 -21.19
CA THR A 310 23.73 0.58 -22.18
C THR A 310 22.75 1.72 -22.47
N LYS A 311 23.19 2.91 -22.12
CA LYS A 311 22.55 4.20 -22.40
C LYS A 311 22.28 4.30 -23.90
N VAL A 312 21.02 4.18 -24.33
CA VAL A 312 20.61 4.48 -25.70
C VAL A 312 20.83 5.98 -25.92
N SER A 313 21.90 6.30 -26.64
CA SER A 313 22.27 7.65 -27.03
C SER A 313 21.19 8.18 -27.97
N ALA A 314 20.55 9.27 -27.59
CA ALA A 314 19.75 10.08 -28.49
C ALA A 314 20.66 10.60 -29.62
N ALA A 315 20.28 10.36 -30.87
CA ALA A 315 20.83 11.07 -32.01
C ALA A 315 20.23 12.49 -32.05
N PRO A 316 21.01 13.52 -32.43
CA PRO A 316 20.48 14.83 -32.75
C PRO A 316 20.05 14.85 -34.23
N ASP A 317 18.89 15.44 -34.52
CA ASP A 317 18.64 15.95 -35.87
C ASP A 317 18.02 17.35 -35.75
N ASP A 318 18.89 18.33 -35.96
CA ASP A 318 18.58 19.70 -36.29
C ASP A 318 18.18 19.76 -37.76
N SER A 319 16.94 20.15 -38.06
CA SER A 319 16.67 20.90 -39.28
C SER A 319 15.43 21.79 -39.13
N LEU A 320 15.70 23.02 -38.71
CA LEU A 320 14.89 24.19 -39.00
C LEU A 320 14.83 24.40 -40.52
N ALA A 321 13.62 24.58 -41.08
CA ALA A 321 13.21 25.81 -41.79
C ALA A 321 12.10 25.60 -42.84
N GLN A 322 11.17 26.57 -42.85
CA GLN A 322 10.36 27.07 -43.97
C GLN A 322 9.09 26.31 -44.44
N LYS A 323 7.96 26.76 -43.87
CA LYS A 323 6.75 27.15 -44.64
C LYS A 323 6.98 28.58 -45.22
N PRO A 324 6.23 29.09 -46.22
CA PRO A 324 4.92 28.65 -46.72
C PRO A 324 4.79 28.68 -48.27
N VAL A 325 3.62 28.29 -48.81
CA VAL A 325 2.80 29.08 -49.76
C VAL A 325 1.68 28.18 -50.31
N ARG A 326 0.44 28.69 -50.20
CA ARG A 326 -0.77 28.12 -50.81
C ARG A 326 -0.78 28.45 -52.30
N HIS A 327 -1.09 27.47 -53.16
CA HIS A 327 -1.74 27.73 -54.44
C HIS A 327 -2.87 26.73 -54.67
N HIS A 328 -4.05 27.29 -54.91
CA HIS A 328 -5.19 26.62 -55.54
C HIS A 328 -4.81 26.17 -56.96
N GLN A 329 -5.14 24.92 -57.31
CA GLN A 329 -5.60 24.63 -58.67
C GLN A 329 -6.55 23.43 -58.66
N ARG A 330 -7.50 23.53 -59.58
CA ARG A 330 -8.78 22.83 -59.70
C ARG A 330 -8.76 22.10 -61.04
N ALA A 331 -9.35 20.91 -61.09
CA ALA A 331 -9.72 20.12 -62.28
C ALA A 331 -8.50 19.58 -63.10
N LEU A 332 -8.55 18.41 -63.76
CA LEU A 332 -9.59 17.79 -64.58
C LEU A 332 -9.45 16.25 -64.61
N SER A 333 -10.59 15.61 -64.89
CA SER A 333 -10.79 14.22 -65.30
C SER A 333 -10.06 13.84 -66.60
N VAL A 334 -9.59 12.59 -66.71
CA VAL A 334 -9.71 11.72 -67.91
C VAL A 334 -9.64 10.26 -67.43
N GLY A 335 -10.67 9.47 -67.72
CA GLY A 335 -10.63 8.01 -67.59
C GLY A 335 -10.25 7.36 -68.91
N VAL A 336 -9.69 6.14 -68.87
CA VAL A 336 -9.65 5.19 -69.99
C VAL A 336 -9.56 3.75 -69.44
N THR A 337 -10.63 3.01 -69.70
CA THR A 337 -10.83 1.57 -69.99
C THR A 337 -9.85 0.48 -69.52
N ASP A 338 -10.44 -0.51 -68.83
CA ASP A 338 -10.67 -1.91 -69.28
C ASP A 338 -9.64 -2.61 -70.18
N MET A 339 -9.17 -3.79 -69.74
CA MET A 339 -9.07 -5.05 -70.50
C MET A 339 -8.57 -6.17 -69.56
N SER A 340 -9.44 -7.13 -69.18
CA SER A 340 -9.52 -8.50 -69.72
C SER A 340 -8.18 -9.26 -69.68
N SER A 341 -7.99 -10.18 -68.72
CA SER A 341 -8.26 -11.63 -68.83
C SER A 341 -7.04 -12.44 -69.32
N VAL A 342 -7.05 -13.75 -68.98
CA VAL A 342 -6.34 -14.90 -69.61
C VAL A 342 -5.50 -15.73 -68.62
N THR A 343 -6.13 -16.83 -68.19
CA THR A 343 -5.68 -18.25 -68.03
C THR A 343 -4.27 -18.57 -67.51
N SER A 344 -4.19 -19.34 -66.41
CA SER A 344 -4.02 -20.81 -66.37
C SER A 344 -2.65 -21.32 -66.84
N TYR A 345 -1.90 -21.99 -65.97
CA TYR A 345 -1.15 -23.20 -66.34
C TYR A 345 -0.99 -24.14 -65.16
N HIS A 346 -1.22 -25.42 -65.48
CA HIS A 346 -1.11 -26.63 -64.68
C HIS A 346 0.32 -27.20 -64.70
N ARG A 347 0.57 -28.18 -63.81
CA ARG A 347 1.70 -29.13 -63.68
C ARG A 347 2.91 -28.60 -62.88
N TYR A 348 3.49 -29.34 -61.94
CA TYR A 348 3.56 -30.79 -61.70
C TYR A 348 3.20 -31.17 -60.27
#